data_AF-A0A925UJ90-F1
#
_entry.id   AF-A0A925UJ90-F1
#
_cell.length_a   1.000
_cell.length_b   1.000
_cell.length_c   1.000
_cell.angle_alpha   90.00
_cell.angle_beta   90.00
_cell.angle_gamma   90.00
#
_symmetry.space_group_name_H-M   'P 1'
#
loop_
_entity.id
_entity.type
_entity.pdbx_description
1 polymer ?
#
loop_
_entity_poly.entity_id
_entity_poly.type
_entity_poly.pdbx_seq_one_letter_code
_entity_poly.pdbx_strand_id
1 'polypeptide(L)'
;MSRPMPLDQADGLRRLFAHSRVCVLPVVSNPNVAFGGVMLERLCTAFAEHGKHTLVIDAAERANEAREMALVDLAECIEPLSAQVSYLAARGLPLRFVDSTGSTNGFLQAAMAAAPHCDVLLVHASA
;
A
#
# COMPACT_ATOMS: atom_id res chain seq x y z
N MET A 1 27.59 -27.15 -25.52
CA MET A 1 28.01 -26.60 -24.21
C MET A 1 26.83 -26.71 -23.26
N SER A 2 26.93 -27.54 -22.22
CA SER A 2 25.89 -27.75 -21.22
C SER A 2 25.71 -26.50 -20.36
N ARG A 3 24.49 -25.99 -20.27
CA ARG A 3 24.14 -24.86 -19.39
C ARG A 3 24.36 -25.32 -17.93
N PRO A 4 24.98 -24.51 -17.05
CA PRO A 4 25.16 -24.90 -15.65
C PRO A 4 23.81 -25.22 -15.02
N MET A 5 23.75 -26.30 -14.24
CA MET A 5 22.57 -26.62 -13.44
C MET A 5 22.25 -25.42 -12.54
N PRO A 6 20.98 -24.98 -12.43
CA PRO A 6 20.61 -23.93 -11.49
C PRO A 6 21.02 -24.39 -10.09
N LEU A 7 21.95 -23.66 -9.45
CA LEU A 7 22.43 -23.93 -8.08
C LEU A 7 21.30 -23.82 -7.04
N ASP A 8 20.14 -23.35 -7.46
CA ASP A 8 19.00 -23.06 -6.61
C ASP A 8 17.72 -23.61 -7.25
N GLN A 9 17.30 -24.78 -6.76
CA GLN A 9 16.11 -25.51 -7.24
C GLN A 9 14.81 -24.72 -7.04
N ALA A 10 14.83 -23.67 -6.21
CA ALA A 10 13.67 -22.82 -5.98
C ALA A 10 13.65 -21.55 -6.84
N ASP A 11 14.65 -21.27 -7.69
CA ASP A 11 14.68 -20.05 -8.53
C ASP A 11 13.45 -19.94 -9.46
N GLY A 12 13.05 -21.04 -10.08
CA GLY A 12 11.85 -21.07 -10.94
C GLY A 12 10.55 -20.79 -10.16
N LEU A 13 10.42 -21.37 -8.95
CA LEU A 13 9.28 -21.13 -8.07
C LEU A 13 9.28 -19.68 -7.56
N ARG A 14 10.44 -19.15 -7.17
CA ARG A 14 10.57 -17.75 -6.74
C ARG A 14 10.24 -16.78 -7.86
N ARG A 15 10.52 -17.10 -9.13
CA ARG A 15 10.08 -16.27 -10.27
C ARG A 15 8.58 -16.38 -10.55
N LEU A 16 8.01 -17.56 -10.41
CA LEU A 16 6.57 -17.81 -10.59
C LEU A 16 5.72 -17.19 -9.47
N PHE A 17 6.23 -17.20 -8.24
CA PHE A 17 5.59 -16.65 -7.04
C PHE A 17 6.18 -15.31 -6.59
N ALA A 18 7.10 -14.72 -7.36
CA ALA A 18 7.46 -13.30 -7.22
C ALA A 18 6.32 -12.43 -7.76
N HIS A 19 5.07 -12.79 -7.45
CA HIS A 19 3.87 -11.97 -7.62
C HIS A 19 4.29 -10.53 -7.41
N SER A 20 4.11 -9.77 -8.50
CA SER A 20 4.47 -8.38 -8.70
C SER A 20 4.70 -7.70 -7.37
N ARG A 21 5.96 -7.45 -6.99
CA ARG A 21 6.26 -6.75 -5.74
C ARG A 21 5.37 -5.52 -5.70
N VAL A 22 4.52 -5.43 -4.68
CA VAL A 22 3.66 -4.27 -4.46
C VAL A 22 4.54 -3.02 -4.52
N CYS A 23 4.19 -2.09 -5.40
CA CYS A 23 4.87 -0.81 -5.47
C CYS A 23 4.37 0.06 -4.32
N VAL A 24 5.21 0.32 -3.32
CA VAL A 24 4.88 1.28 -2.26
C VAL A 24 5.25 2.68 -2.73
N LEU A 25 4.25 3.54 -2.92
CA LEU A 25 4.40 4.93 -3.33
C LEU A 25 4.10 5.86 -2.15
N PRO A 26 5.11 6.40 -1.46
CA PRO A 26 4.89 7.42 -0.45
C PRO A 26 4.52 8.75 -1.10
N VAL A 27 3.44 9.37 -0.62
CA VAL A 27 2.99 10.70 -1.01
C VAL A 27 2.89 11.56 0.24
N VAL A 28 3.75 12.58 0.35
CA VAL A 28 3.73 13.47 1.50
C VAL A 28 2.51 14.39 1.44
N SER A 29 1.73 14.39 2.51
CA SER A 29 0.65 15.33 2.71
C SER A 29 1.23 16.70 3.06
N ASN A 30 1.00 17.68 2.19
CA ASN A 30 1.46 19.04 2.39
C ASN A 30 0.26 20.00 2.48
N PRO A 31 -0.03 20.59 3.65
CA PRO A 31 -1.19 21.47 3.83
C PRO A 31 -1.08 22.78 3.01
N ASN A 32 0.10 23.11 2.51
CA ASN A 32 0.35 24.30 1.71
C ASN A 32 0.16 24.05 0.20
N VAL A 33 -0.01 22.78 -0.22
CA VAL A 33 -0.31 22.43 -1.61
C VAL A 33 -1.81 22.37 -1.79
N ALA A 34 -2.33 23.23 -2.67
CA ALA A 34 -3.73 23.20 -3.04
C ALA A 34 -4.07 21.91 -3.81
N PHE A 35 -5.32 21.43 -3.65
CA PHE A 35 -5.87 20.31 -4.43
C PHE A 35 -5.13 18.97 -4.26
N GLY A 36 -4.56 18.68 -3.09
CA GLY A 36 -3.90 17.39 -2.82
C GLY A 36 -4.75 16.15 -3.14
N GLY A 37 -6.06 16.21 -2.88
CA GLY A 37 -7.00 15.14 -3.26
C GLY A 37 -7.07 14.87 -4.77
N VAL A 38 -7.01 15.93 -5.60
CA VAL A 38 -6.99 15.79 -7.07
C VAL A 38 -5.69 15.13 -7.52
N MET A 39 -4.57 15.44 -6.89
CA MET A 39 -3.30 14.78 -7.20
C MET A 39 -3.37 13.27 -6.93
N LEU A 40 -3.94 12.86 -5.80
CA LEU A 40 -4.15 11.45 -5.46
C LEU A 40 -5.04 10.75 -6.49
N GLU A 41 -6.15 11.38 -6.88
CA GLU A 41 -7.05 10.87 -7.92
C GLU A 41 -6.33 10.67 -9.27
N ARG A 42 -5.47 11.61 -9.66
CA ARG A 42 -4.69 11.53 -10.90
C ARG A 42 -3.65 10.42 -10.87
N LEU A 43 -3.00 10.17 -9.73
CA LEU A 43 -2.10 9.03 -9.57
C LEU A 43 -2.87 7.70 -9.71
N CYS A 44 -4.02 7.57 -9.02
CA CYS A 44 -4.87 6.39 -9.15
C CYS A 44 -5.33 6.16 -10.59
N THR A 45 -5.71 7.23 -11.29
CA THR A 45 -6.09 7.18 -12.72
C THR A 45 -4.92 6.67 -13.58
N ALA A 46 -3.73 7.23 -13.40
CA ALA A 46 -2.55 6.82 -14.16
C ALA A 46 -2.21 5.34 -13.92
N PHE A 47 -2.33 4.84 -12.68
CA PHE A 47 -2.15 3.41 -12.39
C PHE A 47 -3.24 2.55 -13.02
N ALA A 48 -4.50 2.97 -12.93
CA ALA A 48 -5.62 2.26 -13.54
C ALA A 48 -5.48 2.15 -15.08
N GLU A 49 -4.97 3.18 -15.76
CA GLU A 49 -4.65 3.15 -17.20
C GLU A 49 -3.59 2.11 -17.56
N HIS A 50 -2.72 1.74 -16.61
CA HIS A 50 -1.74 0.66 -16.75
C HIS A 50 -2.28 -0.70 -16.25
N GLY A 51 -3.58 -0.80 -15.98
CA GLY A 51 -4.22 -2.01 -15.49
C GLY A 51 -3.84 -2.35 -14.05
N LYS A 52 -3.41 -1.37 -13.25
CA LYS A 52 -2.94 -1.57 -11.88
C LYS A 52 -4.03 -1.25 -10.87
N HIS A 53 -4.16 -2.11 -9.86
CA HIS A 53 -5.05 -1.86 -8.73
C HIS A 53 -4.30 -1.11 -7.61
N THR A 54 -4.83 0.03 -7.17
CA THR A 54 -4.21 0.87 -6.14
C THR A 54 -4.99 0.79 -4.83
N LEU A 55 -4.30 0.51 -3.73
CA LEU A 55 -4.78 0.80 -2.38
C LEU A 55 -4.27 2.18 -1.96
N VAL A 56 -5.17 3.12 -1.74
CA VAL A 56 -4.86 4.41 -1.12
C VAL A 56 -4.96 4.26 0.40
N ILE A 57 -3.84 4.44 1.09
CA ILE A 57 -3.77 4.48 2.55
C ILE A 57 -3.63 5.94 2.95
N ASP A 58 -4.68 6.51 3.52
CA ASP A 58 -4.72 7.93 3.87
C ASP A 58 -4.53 8.12 5.37
N ALA A 59 -3.28 8.37 5.75
CA ALA A 59 -2.82 8.61 7.11
C ALA A 59 -2.52 10.10 7.37
N ALA A 60 -2.91 10.99 6.46
CA ALA A 60 -2.71 12.43 6.61
C ALA A 60 -3.50 13.02 7.78
N GLU A 61 -3.06 14.18 8.30
CA GLU A 61 -3.71 14.86 9.43
C GLU A 61 -5.19 15.19 9.20
N ARG A 62 -5.59 15.41 7.93
CA ARG A 62 -6.97 15.74 7.55
C ARG A 62 -7.78 14.53 7.10
N ALA A 63 -7.17 13.34 7.04
CA ALA A 63 -7.86 12.11 6.66
C ALA A 63 -8.88 11.69 7.73
N ASN A 64 -9.75 10.75 7.39
CA ASN A 64 -10.63 10.13 8.38
C ASN A 64 -9.83 9.27 9.37
N GLU A 65 -10.35 9.11 10.59
CA GLU A 65 -9.76 8.18 11.56
C GLU A 65 -9.90 6.74 11.09
N ALA A 66 -8.89 5.94 11.41
CA ALA A 66 -9.00 4.50 11.23
C ALA A 66 -10.12 3.94 12.09
N ARG A 67 -10.87 3.00 11.51
CA ARG A 67 -11.90 2.25 12.24
C ARG A 67 -11.23 1.43 13.34
N GLU A 68 -11.90 1.25 14.48
CA GLU A 68 -11.36 0.45 15.60
C GLU A 68 -10.99 -0.97 15.18
N MET A 69 -11.75 -1.55 14.25
CA MET A 69 -11.52 -2.90 13.69
C MET A 69 -10.18 -3.02 12.95
N ALA A 70 -9.56 -1.92 12.53
CA ALA A 70 -8.31 -1.93 11.76
C ALA A 70 -7.13 -2.55 12.54
N LEU A 71 -7.21 -2.64 13.87
CA LEU A 71 -6.21 -3.33 14.71
C LEU A 71 -6.45 -4.83 14.84
N VAL A 72 -7.64 -5.31 14.47
CA VAL A 72 -8.02 -6.72 14.53
C VAL A 72 -7.92 -7.32 13.12
N ASP A 73 -8.54 -6.68 12.14
CA ASP A 73 -8.50 -7.06 10.73
C ASP A 73 -8.47 -5.80 9.84
N LEU A 74 -7.30 -5.53 9.24
CA LEU A 74 -7.13 -4.44 8.29
C LEU A 74 -7.96 -4.63 7.02
N ALA A 75 -8.14 -5.87 6.55
CA ALA A 75 -8.81 -6.14 5.29
C ALA A 75 -10.30 -5.76 5.37
N GLU A 76 -10.94 -5.97 6.52
CA GLU A 76 -12.33 -5.56 6.76
C GLU A 76 -12.52 -4.03 6.69
N CYS A 77 -11.45 -3.27 6.93
CA CYS A 77 -11.46 -1.81 6.90
C CYS A 77 -11.13 -1.21 5.53
N ILE A 78 -10.79 -2.03 4.53
CA ILE A 78 -10.49 -1.58 3.18
C ILE A 78 -11.79 -1.43 2.40
N GLU A 79 -12.04 -0.22 1.92
CA GLU A 79 -13.26 0.14 1.20
C GLU A 79 -12.99 0.18 -0.31
N PRO A 80 -13.69 -0.61 -1.14
CA PRO A 80 -13.60 -0.48 -2.58
C PRO A 80 -14.26 0.84 -3.02
N LEU A 81 -13.52 1.69 -3.72
CA LEU A 81 -14.05 2.93 -4.29
C LEU A 81 -14.40 2.77 -5.78
N SER A 82 -13.67 1.91 -6.48
CA SER A 82 -13.91 1.56 -7.89
C SER A 82 -13.33 0.17 -8.20
N ALA A 83 -13.37 -0.25 -9.47
CA ALA A 83 -12.78 -1.52 -9.89
C ALA A 83 -11.24 -1.55 -9.81
N GLN A 84 -10.57 -0.40 -9.74
CA GLN A 84 -9.11 -0.29 -9.69
C GLN A 84 -8.60 0.43 -8.43
N VAL A 85 -9.49 0.89 -7.56
CA VAL A 85 -9.12 1.69 -6.39
C VAL A 85 -9.84 1.19 -5.16
N SER A 86 -9.05 0.87 -4.12
CA SER A 86 -9.51 0.68 -2.76
C SER A 86 -8.93 1.76 -1.86
N TYR A 87 -9.55 2.00 -0.72
CA TYR A 87 -9.19 3.05 0.22
C TYR A 87 -9.17 2.52 1.66
N LEU A 88 -8.20 2.98 2.44
CA LEU A 88 -8.10 2.76 3.86
C LEU A 88 -7.91 4.10 4.57
N ALA A 89 -8.91 4.51 5.35
CA ALA A 89 -8.74 5.58 6.33
C ALA A 89 -7.75 5.11 7.40
N ALA A 90 -6.62 5.82 7.54
CA ALA A 90 -5.49 5.39 8.35
C ALA A 90 -4.93 6.49 9.26
N ARG A 91 -5.66 7.59 9.49
CA ARG A 91 -5.17 8.65 10.38
C ARG A 91 -4.86 8.07 11.77
N GLY A 92 -3.62 8.25 12.22
CA GLY A 92 -3.12 7.74 13.50
C GLY A 92 -2.85 6.23 13.56
N LEU A 93 -3.23 5.46 12.52
CA LEU A 93 -3.07 4.00 12.50
C LEU A 93 -1.61 3.54 12.43
N PRO A 94 -0.72 4.11 11.60
CA PRO A 94 0.68 3.69 11.55
C PRO A 94 1.40 3.74 12.90
N LEU A 95 1.03 4.69 13.78
CA LEU A 95 1.61 4.83 15.12
C LEU A 95 1.28 3.65 16.04
N ARG A 96 0.22 2.88 15.74
CA ARG A 96 -0.14 1.66 16.48
C ARG A 96 0.77 0.47 16.14
N PHE A 97 1.59 0.59 15.10
CA PHE A 97 2.55 -0.42 14.63
C PHE A 97 3.99 0.00 14.87
N VAL A 98 4.24 1.08 15.62
CA VAL A 98 5.60 1.54 15.91
C VAL A 98 6.33 0.52 16.79
N ASP A 99 7.50 0.09 16.36
CA ASP A 99 8.35 -0.80 17.14
C ASP A 99 9.30 -0.04 18.08
N SER A 100 10.12 -0.77 18.83
CA SER A 100 11.11 -0.21 19.76
C SER A 100 12.18 0.69 19.10
N THR A 101 12.31 0.66 17.77
CA THR A 101 13.25 1.49 17.01
C THR A 101 12.59 2.75 16.43
N GLY A 102 11.27 2.92 16.63
CA GLY A 102 10.50 4.00 16.02
C GLY A 102 10.04 3.69 14.59
N SER A 103 10.20 2.45 14.12
CA SER A 103 9.81 2.06 12.76
C SER A 103 8.35 1.66 12.68
N THR A 104 7.66 2.15 11.65
CA THR A 104 6.29 1.74 11.31
C THR A 104 6.25 0.72 10.16
N ASN A 105 7.39 0.08 9.83
CA ASN A 105 7.44 -0.91 8.74
C ASN A 105 6.45 -2.07 8.95
N GLY A 106 6.14 -2.44 10.20
CA GLY A 106 5.12 -3.43 10.52
C GLY A 106 3.74 -3.09 9.94
N PHE A 107 3.38 -1.81 9.88
CA PHE A 107 2.13 -1.36 9.25
C PHE A 107 2.12 -1.63 7.75
N LEU A 108 3.22 -1.33 7.05
CA LEU A 108 3.31 -1.57 5.60
C LEU A 108 3.19 -3.07 5.28
N GLN A 109 3.82 -3.93 6.09
CA GLN A 109 3.70 -5.38 5.94
C GLN A 109 2.27 -5.85 6.17
N ALA A 110 1.59 -5.34 7.20
CA ALA A 110 0.21 -5.67 7.50
C ALA A 110 -0.75 -5.22 6.37
N ALA A 111 -0.54 -4.01 5.82
CA ALA A 111 -1.33 -3.51 4.71
C ALA A 111 -1.14 -4.32 3.41
N MET A 112 0.10 -4.72 3.09
CA MET A 112 0.37 -5.61 1.95
C MET A 112 -0.28 -6.99 2.12
N ALA A 113 -0.29 -7.51 3.35
CA ALA A 113 -0.95 -8.78 3.66
C ALA A 113 -2.49 -8.69 3.58
N ALA A 114 -3.06 -7.55 3.97
CA ALA A 114 -4.51 -7.30 3.92
C ALA A 114 -5.03 -7.06 2.48
N ALA A 115 -4.17 -6.58 1.58
CA ALA A 115 -4.53 -6.25 0.21
C ALA A 115 -3.62 -6.94 -0.83
N PRO A 116 -3.54 -8.28 -0.85
CA PRO A 116 -2.60 -9.01 -1.72
C PRO A 116 -2.93 -8.88 -3.22
N HIS A 117 -4.12 -8.37 -3.54
CA HIS A 117 -4.60 -8.13 -4.90
C HIS A 117 -4.20 -6.76 -5.45
N CYS A 118 -3.68 -5.85 -4.61
CA CYS A 118 -3.24 -4.54 -5.05
C CYS A 118 -1.84 -4.59 -5.65
N ASP A 119 -1.62 -3.86 -6.73
CA ASP A 119 -0.30 -3.68 -7.32
C ASP A 119 0.46 -2.49 -6.71
N VAL A 120 -0.28 -1.50 -6.21
CA VAL A 120 0.26 -0.24 -5.67
C VAL A 120 -0.31 0.03 -4.29
N LEU A 121 0.55 0.30 -3.33
CA LEU A 121 0.21 0.86 -2.02
C LEU A 121 0.61 2.33 -2.02
N LEU A 122 -0.36 3.21 -2.28
CA LEU A 122 -0.16 4.66 -2.23
C LEU A 122 -0.38 5.13 -0.80
N VAL A 123 0.70 5.49 -0.11
CA VAL A 123 0.67 5.91 1.30
C VAL A 123 0.71 7.42 1.38
N HIS A 124 -0.41 8.04 1.69
CA HIS A 124 -0.53 9.48 1.89
C HIS A 124 -0.43 9.83 3.38
N ALA A 125 0.65 10.49 3.80
CA ALA A 125 0.93 10.75 5.22
C ALA A 125 1.69 12.06 5.42
N SER A 126 1.64 12.63 6.63
CA SER A 126 2.52 13.75 7.01
C SER A 126 4.00 13.33 7.02
N ALA A 127 4.89 14.31 6.84
CA ALA A 127 6.35 14.12 6.89
C ALA A 127 6.87 13.99 8.34
#